data_AF-A0A7M7PJ83-F1
#
_entry.id   AF-A0A7M7PJ83-F1
#
_cell.length_a   1.000
_cell.length_b   1.000
_cell.length_c   1.000
_cell.angle_alpha   90.00
_cell.angle_beta   90.00
_cell.angle_gamma   90.00
#
_symmetry.space_group_name_H-M   'P 1'
#
loop_
_entity.id
_entity.type
_entity.pdbx_description
1 polymer ?
#
loop_
_entity_poly.entity_id
_entity_poly.type
_entity_poly.pdbx_seq_one_letter_code
_entity_poly.pdbx_strand_id
1 'polypeptide(L)'
;MATRWAPRSRGGKRNSSSAFGEWDYAGRGTGKRCKAEFWSKGVSGKQNKTFVDGSTRDRSVAYIFADSQLRPVVQGDVELPQGPIQMIINSTPGGTCHHVEKELLDFSWRRKPDIVVVAAGTNNIGFGLESLDVACKQIRSLLRSALCMTPQVYNSPLCY
;
A
#
# COMPACT_ATOMS: atom_id res chain seq x y z
N MET A 1 -11.72 -34.50 33.17
CA MET A 1 -11.29 -35.26 31.98
C MET A 1 -10.45 -34.34 31.12
N ALA A 2 -9.17 -34.67 30.98
CA ALA A 2 -8.20 -33.96 30.15
C ALA A 2 -8.20 -34.54 28.74
N THR A 3 -7.84 -33.73 27.74
CA THR A 3 -6.68 -34.07 26.89
C THR A 3 -6.08 -32.84 26.23
N ARG A 4 -4.82 -32.65 26.58
CA ARG A 4 -3.78 -31.78 26.05
C ARG A 4 -3.27 -32.35 24.73
N TRP A 5 -3.02 -31.54 23.72
CA TRP A 5 -2.14 -31.92 22.61
C TRP A 5 -1.14 -30.79 22.33
N ALA A 6 0.14 -31.14 22.49
CA ALA A 6 1.34 -30.36 22.17
C ALA A 6 2.11 -31.10 21.04
N PRO A 7 3.13 -30.49 20.42
CA PRO A 7 3.41 -30.56 18.99
C PRO A 7 4.32 -31.70 18.54
N ARG A 8 4.33 -32.00 17.23
CA ARG A 8 5.37 -32.80 16.57
C ARG A 8 6.36 -31.90 15.82
N SER A 9 7.62 -31.98 16.25
CA SER A 9 8.80 -31.51 15.52
C SER A 9 9.25 -32.56 14.51
N ARG A 10 9.71 -32.13 13.33
CA ARG A 10 10.72 -32.84 12.52
C ARG A 10 11.58 -31.82 11.80
N GLY A 11 12.88 -31.84 12.10
CA GLY A 11 13.90 -31.05 11.43
C GLY A 11 14.38 -31.68 10.13
N GLY A 12 15.20 -30.94 9.37
CA GLY A 12 15.88 -31.46 8.18
C GLY A 12 16.64 -30.42 7.37
N LYS A 13 17.91 -30.22 7.77
CA LYS A 13 19.13 -29.94 6.98
C LYS A 13 19.16 -28.81 5.93
N ARG A 14 20.12 -27.90 6.14
CA ARG A 14 20.79 -27.05 5.14
C ARG A 14 21.51 -27.96 4.13
N ASN A 15 21.63 -27.51 2.88
CA ASN A 15 22.82 -27.68 2.04
C ASN A 15 22.83 -26.63 0.92
N SER A 16 24.05 -26.29 0.52
CA SER A 16 24.51 -25.11 -0.20
C SER A 16 24.50 -25.23 -1.73
N SER A 17 24.61 -24.05 -2.36
CA SER A 17 25.20 -23.72 -3.67
C SER A 17 24.51 -24.19 -4.95
N SER A 18 23.97 -23.25 -5.73
CA SER A 18 24.59 -22.79 -7.00
C SER A 18 23.67 -21.84 -7.79
N ALA A 19 24.24 -20.67 -8.15
CA ALA A 19 24.08 -19.90 -9.40
C ALA A 19 22.68 -19.60 -10.00
N PHE A 20 22.51 -18.31 -10.36
CA PHE A 20 21.38 -17.63 -11.00
C PHE A 20 20.26 -17.20 -10.04
N GLY A 21 20.18 -15.88 -9.79
CA GLY A 21 19.29 -15.25 -8.81
C GLY A 21 17.82 -15.38 -9.18
N GLU A 22 17.25 -16.51 -8.78
CA GLU A 22 15.83 -16.82 -8.74
C GLU A 22 15.14 -15.86 -7.75
N TRP A 23 14.30 -14.95 -8.26
CA TRP A 23 13.41 -14.16 -7.42
C TRP A 23 12.33 -15.08 -6.88
N ASP A 24 12.60 -15.63 -5.69
CA ASP A 24 11.75 -16.57 -4.98
C ASP A 24 10.50 -15.86 -4.41
N TYR A 25 9.58 -15.43 -5.28
CA TYR A 25 8.24 -14.96 -4.90
C TYR A 25 7.27 -16.12 -4.61
N ALA A 26 7.72 -17.37 -4.72
CA ALA A 26 6.90 -18.55 -4.57
C ALA A 26 6.98 -19.13 -3.15
N GLY A 27 6.10 -18.69 -2.24
CA GLY A 27 5.75 -19.52 -1.09
C GLY A 27 5.45 -18.85 0.24
N ARG A 28 5.51 -17.52 0.35
CA ARG A 28 5.04 -16.83 1.57
C ARG A 28 4.15 -15.65 1.24
N GLY A 29 2.89 -15.93 0.92
CA GLY A 29 1.84 -15.03 1.40
C GLY A 29 2.02 -14.89 2.91
N THR A 30 2.11 -13.67 3.43
CA THR A 30 2.51 -13.43 4.83
C THR A 30 1.55 -14.08 5.84
N GLY A 31 0.35 -14.49 5.42
CA GLY A 31 -0.56 -15.44 6.09
C GLY A 31 -1.11 -15.02 7.46
N LYS A 32 -0.44 -14.06 8.10
CA LYS A 32 -0.81 -13.37 9.32
C LYS A 32 -1.07 -11.94 8.93
N ARG A 33 -2.30 -11.48 9.18
CA ARG A 33 -2.58 -10.05 9.16
C ARG A 33 -1.73 -9.41 10.24
N CYS A 34 -0.86 -8.47 9.87
CA CYS A 34 -0.14 -7.67 10.85
C CYS A 34 -1.15 -6.99 11.77
N LYS A 35 -0.81 -6.85 13.05
CA LYS A 35 -1.70 -6.20 14.01
C LYS A 35 -1.89 -4.75 13.57
N ALA A 36 -3.14 -4.36 13.31
CA ALA A 36 -3.44 -3.00 12.93
C ALA A 36 -3.10 -2.05 14.09
N GLU A 37 -2.14 -1.17 13.87
CA GLU A 37 -1.85 -0.06 14.78
C GLU A 37 -2.89 1.04 14.63
N PHE A 38 -3.10 1.78 15.72
CA PHE A 38 -3.92 2.98 15.69
C PHE A 38 -3.06 4.19 15.33
N TRP A 39 -3.50 4.96 14.34
CA TRP A 39 -2.86 6.20 13.92
C TRP A 39 -3.78 7.39 14.13
N SER A 40 -3.21 8.59 14.09
CA SER A 40 -3.97 9.84 14.03
C SER A 40 -4.86 9.87 12.80
N LYS A 41 -5.97 10.60 12.90
CA LYS A 41 -6.84 10.84 11.76
C LYS A 41 -6.25 11.93 10.86
N GLY A 42 -6.34 11.74 9.55
CA GLY A 42 -6.01 12.77 8.55
C GLY A 42 -7.23 13.65 8.23
N VAL A 43 -7.11 14.47 7.19
CA VAL A 43 -8.15 15.42 6.73
C VAL A 43 -9.43 14.71 6.27
N SER A 44 -9.32 13.46 5.84
CA SER A 44 -10.46 12.63 5.46
C SER A 44 -11.29 12.15 6.65
N GLY A 45 -10.80 12.34 7.89
CA GLY A 45 -11.41 11.81 9.11
C GLY A 45 -11.14 10.31 9.34
N LYS A 46 -10.40 9.67 8.42
CA LYS A 46 -9.88 8.30 8.56
C LYS A 46 -8.48 8.32 9.14
N GLN A 47 -8.03 7.20 9.66
CA GLN A 47 -6.62 7.04 10.03
C GLN A 47 -5.75 7.28 8.80
N ASN A 48 -4.69 8.05 8.96
CA ASN A 48 -3.75 8.34 7.88
C ASN A 48 -2.32 8.27 8.42
N LYS A 49 -1.42 7.65 7.65
CA LYS A 49 0.00 7.66 7.95
C LYS A 49 0.80 7.72 6.66
N THR A 50 1.87 8.50 6.70
CA THR A 50 2.82 8.61 5.60
C THR A 50 4.15 7.96 6.01
N PHE A 51 4.65 7.09 5.15
CA PHE A 51 5.98 6.54 5.21
C PHE A 51 6.84 7.21 4.13
N VAL A 52 8.10 7.51 4.47
CA VAL A 52 9.07 8.08 3.54
C VAL A 52 10.23 7.13 3.50
N ASP A 53 10.49 6.55 2.32
CA ASP A 53 11.67 5.73 2.12
C ASP A 53 12.94 6.56 2.35
N GLY A 54 13.87 5.98 3.09
CA GLY A 54 15.10 6.63 3.51
C GLY A 54 16.08 6.69 2.35
N SER A 55 16.03 7.75 1.54
CA SER A 55 17.08 7.99 0.53
C SER A 55 17.11 9.40 -0.07
N THR A 56 18.22 9.67 -0.76
CA THR A 56 18.86 10.94 -1.12
C THR A 56 18.16 11.77 -2.20
N ARG A 57 18.51 13.07 -2.24
CA ARG A 57 18.00 14.12 -3.14
C ARG A 57 18.04 13.81 -4.64
N ASP A 58 18.79 12.79 -5.07
CA ASP A 58 19.12 12.53 -6.48
C ASP A 58 18.27 11.42 -7.13
N ARG A 59 17.33 10.83 -6.40
CA ARG A 59 16.42 9.80 -6.93
C ARG A 59 15.13 10.41 -7.47
N SER A 60 14.54 9.78 -8.49
CA SER A 60 13.17 10.05 -8.93
C SER A 60 12.19 9.74 -7.80
N VAL A 61 11.13 10.52 -7.68
CA VAL A 61 10.19 10.45 -6.54
C VAL A 61 8.83 9.93 -6.98
N ALA A 62 8.43 8.80 -6.40
CA ALA A 62 7.10 8.25 -6.52
C ALA A 62 6.29 8.52 -5.25
N TYR A 63 5.15 9.20 -5.40
CA TYR A 63 4.17 9.33 -4.33
C TYR A 63 3.05 8.34 -4.54
N ILE A 64 2.79 7.50 -3.55
CA ILE A 64 1.82 6.42 -3.61
C ILE A 64 0.74 6.67 -2.56
N PHE A 65 -0.50 6.86 -3.00
CA PHE A 65 -1.66 7.05 -2.12
C PHE A 65 -2.55 5.82 -2.19
N ALA A 66 -2.78 5.18 -1.05
CA ALA A 66 -3.56 3.95 -1.02
C ALA A 66 -4.49 3.85 0.18
N ASP A 67 -5.37 2.84 0.14
CA ASP A 67 -6.20 2.48 1.27
C ASP A 67 -5.44 1.58 2.29
N SER A 68 -6.12 0.60 2.88
CA SER A 68 -5.53 -0.38 3.79
C SER A 68 -4.52 -1.32 3.15
N GLN A 69 -4.46 -1.42 1.81
CA GLN A 69 -3.54 -2.32 1.11
C GLN A 69 -2.06 -2.06 1.43
N LEU A 70 -1.66 -0.79 1.59
CA LEU A 70 -0.28 -0.40 1.91
C LEU A 70 -0.03 -0.21 3.40
N ARG A 71 -1.00 -0.55 4.25
CA ARG A 71 -0.83 -0.46 5.71
C ARG A 71 0.41 -1.23 6.20
N PRO A 72 0.67 -2.50 5.80
CA PRO A 72 1.84 -3.24 6.29
C PRO A 72 3.16 -2.56 5.94
N VAL A 73 3.25 -1.92 4.77
CA VAL A 73 4.42 -1.17 4.34
C VAL A 73 4.63 0.06 5.22
N VAL A 74 3.57 0.83 5.46
CA VAL A 74 3.62 2.06 6.29
C VAL A 74 3.82 1.75 7.78
N GLN A 75 3.50 0.53 8.23
CA GLN A 75 3.84 0.02 9.55
C GLN A 75 5.31 -0.43 9.65
N GLY A 76 5.98 -0.67 8.53
CA GLY A 76 7.32 -1.27 8.51
C GLY A 76 7.32 -2.79 8.66
N ASP A 77 6.15 -3.45 8.52
CA ASP A 77 6.04 -4.91 8.54
C ASP A 77 6.49 -5.54 7.20
N VAL A 78 6.53 -4.73 6.13
CA VAL A 78 6.97 -5.12 4.80
C VAL A 78 8.04 -4.14 4.34
N GLU A 79 9.21 -4.66 4.00
CA GLU A 79 10.30 -3.87 3.44
C GLU A 79 9.98 -3.44 2.01
N LEU A 80 10.35 -2.20 1.66
CA LEU A 80 10.24 -1.72 0.30
C LEU A 80 11.42 -2.21 -0.54
N PRO A 81 11.19 -2.50 -1.84
CA PRO A 81 12.27 -2.80 -2.75
C PRO A 81 13.21 -1.59 -2.83
N GLN A 82 14.50 -1.84 -2.62
CA GLN A 82 15.52 -0.82 -2.83
C GLN A 82 15.73 -0.60 -4.33
N GLY A 83 15.78 0.66 -4.76
CA GLY A 83 15.88 0.99 -6.17
C GLY A 83 16.20 2.45 -6.45
N PRO A 84 16.23 2.84 -7.75
CA PRO A 84 16.53 4.20 -8.18
C PRO A 84 15.39 5.18 -7.89
N ILE A 85 14.22 4.68 -7.48
CA ILE A 85 13.02 5.47 -7.17
C ILE A 85 12.87 5.56 -5.66
N GLN A 86 12.80 6.78 -5.15
CA GLN A 86 12.38 7.06 -3.78
C GLN A 86 10.87 6.97 -3.69
N MET A 87 10.36 6.11 -2.79
CA MET A 87 8.93 5.94 -2.58
C MET A 87 8.46 6.70 -1.34
N ILE A 88 7.41 7.50 -1.50
CA ILE A 88 6.69 8.17 -0.41
C ILE A 88 5.28 7.61 -0.42
N ILE A 89 4.88 6.95 0.65
CA ILE A 89 3.67 6.14 0.68
C ILE A 89 2.73 6.70 1.75
N ASN A 90 1.55 7.13 1.33
CA ASN A 90 0.46 7.55 2.17
C ASN A 90 -0.61 6.45 2.20
N SER A 91 -0.96 5.95 3.40
CA SER A 91 -2.00 4.95 3.59
C SER A 91 -3.16 5.53 4.39
N THR A 92 -4.37 5.35 3.85
CA THR A 92 -5.65 5.73 4.47
C THR A 92 -6.53 4.49 4.68
N PRO A 93 -6.30 3.70 5.74
CA PRO A 93 -7.01 2.44 5.92
C PRO A 93 -8.52 2.59 6.09
N GLY A 94 -9.28 1.75 5.38
CA GLY A 94 -10.74 1.82 5.37
C GLY A 94 -11.29 3.10 4.73
N GLY A 95 -10.46 3.83 3.99
CA GLY A 95 -10.85 4.95 3.15
C GLY A 95 -11.39 4.48 1.80
N THR A 96 -12.39 5.20 1.30
CA THR A 96 -12.84 5.12 -0.11
C THR A 96 -11.97 6.00 -1.00
N CYS A 97 -12.16 5.97 -2.32
CA CYS A 97 -11.50 6.86 -3.26
C CYS A 97 -11.64 8.34 -2.87
N HIS A 98 -12.82 8.77 -2.40
CA HIS A 98 -13.05 10.13 -1.92
C HIS A 98 -12.18 10.50 -0.71
N HIS A 99 -11.95 9.55 0.21
CA HIS A 99 -11.10 9.79 1.37
C HIS A 99 -9.63 9.94 0.94
N VAL A 100 -9.16 9.05 0.07
CA VAL A 100 -7.80 9.09 -0.48
C VAL A 100 -7.59 10.36 -1.30
N GLU A 101 -8.59 10.80 -2.06
CA GLU A 101 -8.55 12.05 -2.83
C GLU A 101 -8.38 13.27 -1.92
N LYS A 102 -9.07 13.33 -0.79
CA LYS A 102 -8.88 14.42 0.18
C LYS A 102 -7.46 14.46 0.74
N GLU A 103 -6.92 13.31 1.13
CA GLU A 103 -5.54 13.23 1.64
C GLU A 103 -4.52 13.60 0.56
N LEU A 104 -4.77 13.22 -0.71
CA LEU A 104 -3.95 13.61 -1.86
C LEU A 104 -3.95 15.13 -2.08
N LEU A 105 -5.12 15.77 -2.04
CA LEU A 105 -5.25 17.21 -2.28
C LEU A 105 -4.65 18.06 -1.15
N ASP A 106 -4.70 17.57 0.09
CA ASP A 106 -4.11 18.23 1.26
C ASP A 106 -2.61 17.93 1.43
N PHE A 107 -2.09 16.96 0.68
CA PHE A 107 -0.74 16.46 0.89
C PHE A 107 0.34 17.54 0.71
N SER A 108 1.21 17.68 1.71
CA SER A 108 2.36 18.59 1.63
C SER A 108 3.54 17.92 0.90
N TRP A 109 3.72 18.31 -0.37
CA TRP A 109 4.76 17.78 -1.24
C TRP A 109 6.15 18.28 -0.83
N ARG A 110 7.01 17.39 -0.35
CA ARG A 110 8.41 17.73 0.00
C ARG A 110 9.28 17.98 -1.24
N ARG A 111 8.97 17.28 -2.32
CA ARG A 111 9.62 17.35 -3.64
C ARG A 111 8.54 17.20 -4.71
N LYS A 112 8.78 17.79 -5.88
CA LYS A 112 7.93 17.57 -7.05
C LYS A 112 7.85 16.07 -7.36
N PRO A 113 6.64 15.49 -7.49
CA PRO A 113 6.48 14.09 -7.90
C PRO A 113 6.93 13.91 -9.36
N ASP A 114 7.68 12.85 -9.64
CA ASP A 114 7.87 12.36 -11.00
C ASP A 114 6.69 11.46 -11.42
N ILE A 115 6.11 10.76 -10.44
CA ILE A 115 4.94 9.92 -10.61
C ILE A 115 4.06 9.97 -9.37
N VAL A 116 2.74 9.98 -9.58
CA VAL A 116 1.74 9.74 -8.54
C VAL A 116 1.01 8.46 -8.86
N VAL A 117 0.98 7.56 -7.89
CA VAL A 117 0.26 6.28 -7.97
C VAL A 117 -0.89 6.35 -6.97
N VAL A 118 -2.09 6.00 -7.44
CA VAL A 118 -3.27 5.87 -6.58
C VAL A 118 -3.73 4.41 -6.59
N ALA A 119 -3.85 3.82 -5.41
CA ALA A 119 -4.29 2.44 -5.21
C ALA A 119 -5.43 2.41 -4.19
N ALA A 120 -6.64 2.69 -4.66
CA ALA A 120 -7.86 2.77 -3.85
C ALA A 120 -9.06 2.26 -4.64
N GLY A 121 -10.17 2.02 -3.94
CA GLY A 121 -11.45 1.63 -4.55
C GLY A 121 -11.97 0.28 -4.10
N THR A 122 -11.15 -0.53 -3.42
CA THR A 122 -11.63 -1.80 -2.85
C THR A 122 -12.77 -1.57 -1.85
N ASN A 123 -12.67 -0.52 -1.06
CA ASN A 123 -13.71 -0.12 -0.11
C ASN A 123 -14.94 0.53 -0.77
N ASN A 124 -14.85 1.00 -2.01
CA ASN A 124 -16.02 1.49 -2.75
C ASN A 124 -16.88 0.34 -3.26
N ILE A 125 -16.23 -0.73 -3.72
CA ILE A 125 -16.90 -1.89 -4.32
C ILE A 125 -17.34 -2.88 -3.22
N GLY A 126 -16.48 -3.10 -2.22
CA GLY A 126 -16.66 -4.17 -1.23
C GLY A 126 -17.73 -3.91 -0.16
N PHE A 127 -18.15 -2.66 0.06
CA PHE A 127 -19.11 -2.33 1.12
C PHE A 127 -20.58 -2.40 0.68
N GLY A 128 -20.88 -2.78 -0.57
CA GLY A 128 -22.24 -3.15 -1.03
C GLY A 128 -23.34 -2.07 -0.91
N LEU A 129 -23.01 -0.89 -0.39
CA LEU A 129 -23.93 0.21 -0.09
C LEU A 129 -23.90 1.31 -1.16
N GLU A 130 -22.87 1.34 -2.00
CA GLU A 130 -22.73 2.29 -3.11
C GLU A 130 -23.07 1.61 -4.44
N SER A 131 -23.82 2.30 -5.29
CA SER A 131 -24.01 1.85 -6.66
C SER A 131 -22.69 1.92 -7.43
N LEU A 132 -22.52 1.01 -8.40
CA LEU A 132 -21.33 0.96 -9.25
C LEU A 132 -21.03 2.32 -9.90
N ASP A 133 -22.07 3.04 -10.30
CA ASP A 133 -21.97 4.39 -10.87
C ASP A 133 -21.31 5.40 -9.92
N VAL A 134 -21.68 5.37 -8.64
CA VAL A 134 -21.08 6.26 -7.63
C VAL A 134 -19.62 5.89 -7.40
N ALA A 135 -19.32 4.59 -7.29
CA ALA A 135 -17.94 4.11 -7.17
C ALA A 135 -17.08 4.56 -8.38
N CYS A 136 -17.60 4.42 -9.60
CA CYS A 136 -16.93 4.84 -10.82
C CYS A 136 -16.69 6.36 -10.87
N LYS A 137 -17.67 7.16 -10.41
CA LYS A 137 -17.51 8.63 -10.31
C LYS A 137 -16.40 9.00 -9.33
N GLN A 138 -16.34 8.36 -8.16
CA GLN A 138 -15.28 8.64 -7.18
C GLN A 138 -13.89 8.22 -7.67
N ILE A 139 -13.78 7.06 -8.32
CA ILE A 139 -12.51 6.62 -8.94
C ILE A 139 -12.05 7.62 -10.00
N ARG A 140 -12.97 8.07 -10.87
CA ARG A 140 -12.66 9.08 -11.89
C ARG A 140 -12.23 10.42 -11.29
N SER A 141 -12.86 10.85 -10.20
CA SER A 141 -12.47 12.07 -9.49
C SER A 141 -11.04 11.97 -8.96
N LEU A 142 -10.74 10.90 -8.22
CA LEU A 142 -9.41 10.62 -7.69
C LEU A 142 -8.34 10.60 -8.79
N LEU A 143 -8.59 9.94 -9.92
CA LEU A 143 -7.65 9.89 -11.04
C LEU A 143 -7.43 11.27 -11.67
N ARG A 144 -8.48 12.08 -11.82
CA ARG A 144 -8.35 13.45 -12.32
C ARG A 144 -7.53 14.32 -11.37
N SER A 145 -7.80 14.22 -10.07
CA SER A 145 -7.05 14.94 -9.04
C SER A 145 -5.56 14.53 -9.06
N ALA A 146 -5.25 13.24 -9.22
CA ALA A 146 -3.87 12.77 -9.37
C ALA A 146 -3.19 13.29 -10.65
N LEU A 147 -3.90 13.31 -11.78
CA LEU A 147 -3.39 13.82 -13.05
C LEU A 147 -3.09 15.32 -13.02
N CYS A 148 -3.84 16.09 -12.22
CA CYS A 148 -3.52 17.51 -12.02
C CYS A 148 -2.21 17.71 -11.25
N MET A 149 -1.76 16.73 -10.46
CA MET A 149 -0.53 16.83 -9.67
C MET A 149 0.72 16.40 -10.44
N THR A 150 0.58 15.56 -11.48
CA THR A 150 1.68 15.15 -12.36
C THR A 150 1.16 14.67 -13.73
N PRO A 151 1.93 14.84 -14.82
CA PRO A 151 1.55 14.33 -16.14
C PRO A 151 1.53 12.79 -16.26
N GLN A 152 2.11 12.03 -15.32
CA GLN A 152 2.15 10.57 -15.34
C GLN A 152 1.45 9.98 -14.10
N VAL A 153 0.30 9.34 -14.31
CA VAL A 153 -0.44 8.57 -13.30
C VAL A 153 -0.56 7.13 -13.77
N TYR A 154 -0.03 6.19 -12.99
CA TYR A 154 -0.21 4.76 -13.24
C TYR A 154 -1.37 4.25 -12.38
N ASN A 155 -2.42 3.77 -13.02
CA ASN A 155 -3.46 3.01 -12.36
C ASN A 155 -3.00 1.56 -12.30
N SER A 156 -2.75 1.02 -11.11
CA SER A 156 -2.49 -0.41 -10.96
C SER A 156 -3.83 -1.16 -11.05
N PRO A 157 -4.11 -1.90 -12.13
CA PRO A 157 -5.22 -2.85 -12.10
C PRO A 157 -4.80 -3.94 -11.11
N LEU A 158 -5.49 -4.02 -9.98
CA LEU A 158 -5.26 -5.05 -8.97
C LEU A 158 -5.15 -6.42 -9.66
N CYS A 159 -3.99 -7.06 -9.50
CA CYS A 159 -3.77 -8.44 -9.90
C CYS A 159 -4.81 -9.34 -9.21
N TYR A 160 -5.40 -10.20 -10.05
CA TYR A 160 -6.43 -11.22 -9.81
C TYR A 160 -6.54 -11.80 -8.39
#